data_AF-A0A961JT14-F1
#
_entry.id   AF-A0A961JT14-F1
#
_cell.length_a   1.000
_cell.length_b   1.000
_cell.length_c   1.000
_cell.angle_alpha   90.00
_cell.angle_beta   90.00
_cell.angle_gamma   90.00
#
_symmetry.space_group_name_H-M   'P 1'
#
loop_
_entity.id
_entity.type
_entity.pdbx_description
1 polymer ?
#
loop_
_entity_poly.entity_id
_entity_poly.type
_entity_poly.pdbx_seq_one_letter_code
_entity_poly.pdbx_strand_id
1 'polypeptide(L)'
;MHLLAATPGQIDDGKEPVDLGQTPADVVFISAADTELAALSAARAEMEAPPTLRLANLTHLAHPMSVDLHIESCARHSRLVVARVLGG
;
A
#
# COMPACT_ATOMS: atom_id res chain seq x y z
N MET A 1 16.18 -7.68 15.42
CA MET A 1 15.73 -6.52 14.63
C MET A 1 14.35 -6.14 15.12
N HIS A 2 14.11 -4.87 15.43
CA HIS A 2 12.76 -4.36 15.68
C HIS A 2 12.28 -3.72 14.37
N LEU A 3 11.20 -4.25 13.78
CA LEU A 3 10.53 -3.67 12.63
C LEU A 3 9.46 -2.68 13.12
N LEU A 4 9.37 -1.51 12.49
CA LEU A 4 8.31 -0.57 12.80
C LEU A 4 7.02 -1.01 12.08
N ALA A 5 5.93 -1.08 12.84
CA ALA A 5 4.60 -1.22 12.26
C ALA A 5 4.18 0.13 11.67
N ALA A 6 3.63 0.12 10.45
CA ALA A 6 3.08 1.32 9.85
C ALA A 6 2.02 1.94 10.78
N THR A 7 2.29 3.14 11.30
CA THR A 7 1.40 3.83 12.23
C THR A 7 0.69 4.97 11.49
N PRO A 8 -0.65 5.05 11.51
CA PRO A 8 -1.38 6.12 10.83
C PRO A 8 -0.95 7.51 11.33
N GLY A 9 -0.55 8.39 10.41
CA GLY A 9 -0.23 9.81 10.70
C GLY A 9 1.23 10.11 11.07
N GLN A 10 2.14 9.13 11.03
CA GLN A 10 3.58 9.39 11.09
C GLN A 10 4.13 9.77 9.70
N ILE A 11 4.96 10.81 9.64
CA ILE A 11 5.72 11.18 8.45
C ILE A 11 7.11 10.58 8.63
N ASP A 12 7.44 9.54 7.87
CA ASP A 12 8.76 8.89 7.83
C ASP A 12 9.52 9.35 6.57
N ASP A 13 10.81 9.62 6.72
CA ASP A 13 11.73 9.96 5.64
C ASP A 13 12.06 8.75 4.73
N GLY A 14 11.46 7.58 4.99
CA GLY A 14 11.57 6.37 4.16
C GLY A 14 12.89 5.63 4.31
N LYS A 15 13.68 5.98 5.34
CA LYS A 15 15.00 5.39 5.61
C LYS A 15 14.91 4.11 6.42
N GLU A 16 13.85 3.95 7.22
CA GLU A 16 13.62 2.74 8.00
C GLU A 16 12.63 1.81 7.29
N PRO A 17 12.83 0.49 7.41
CA PRO A 17 11.90 -0.47 6.87
C PRO A 17 10.60 -0.48 7.68
N VAL A 18 9.49 -0.52 6.97
CA VAL A 18 8.14 -0.54 7.52
C VAL A 18 7.44 -1.81 7.03
N ASP A 19 6.87 -2.57 7.96
CA ASP A 19 5.93 -3.62 7.62
C ASP A 19 4.51 -3.03 7.56
N LEU A 20 3.91 -3.06 6.37
CA LEU A 20 2.54 -2.59 6.15
C LEU A 20 1.49 -3.56 6.73
N GLY A 21 1.84 -4.81 7.00
CA GLY A 21 0.92 -5.83 7.52
C GLY A 21 -0.30 -6.10 6.63
N GLN A 22 -0.23 -5.77 5.34
CA GLN A 22 -1.34 -5.96 4.42
C GLN A 22 -1.50 -7.42 4.03
N THR A 23 -2.75 -7.88 3.95
CA THR A 23 -3.10 -9.18 3.41
C THR A 23 -3.54 -9.08 1.94
N PRO A 24 -3.44 -10.17 1.15
CA PRO A 24 -3.80 -10.17 -0.27
C PRO A 24 -5.24 -9.68 -0.53
N ALA A 25 -5.46 -9.13 -1.73
CA ALA A 25 -6.76 -8.64 -2.18
C ALA A 25 -6.96 -8.82 -3.69
N ASP A 26 -8.18 -8.60 -4.18
CA ASP A 26 -8.47 -8.58 -5.61
C ASP A 26 -7.68 -7.46 -6.29
N VAL A 27 -7.61 -6.28 -5.66
CA VAL A 27 -6.86 -5.13 -6.15
C VAL A 27 -5.95 -4.57 -5.05
N VAL A 28 -4.69 -4.35 -5.40
CA VAL A 28 -3.74 -3.56 -4.60
C VAL A 28 -3.41 -2.30 -5.40
N PHE A 29 -3.62 -1.13 -4.79
CA PHE A 29 -3.29 0.16 -5.39
C PHE A 29 -2.23 0.87 -4.54
N ILE A 30 -1.12 1.22 -5.18
CA ILE A 30 0.02 1.89 -4.57
C ILE A 30 0.15 3.28 -5.21
N SER A 31 0.18 4.34 -4.41
CA SER A 31 0.38 5.71 -4.91
C SER A 31 1.11 6.58 -3.90
N ALA A 32 1.87 7.56 -4.40
CA ALA A 32 2.43 8.64 -3.58
C ALA A 32 1.41 9.73 -3.21
N ALA A 33 0.22 9.74 -3.82
CA ALA A 33 -0.79 10.76 -3.59
C ALA A 33 -1.94 10.23 -2.70
N ASP A 34 -2.01 10.71 -1.46
CA ASP A 34 -3.05 10.32 -0.51
C ASP A 34 -4.47 10.66 -1.00
N THR A 35 -4.63 11.71 -1.83
CA THR A 35 -5.91 12.08 -2.42
C THR A 35 -6.47 10.99 -3.35
N GLU A 36 -5.61 10.26 -4.05
CA GLU A 36 -6.01 9.14 -4.91
C GLU A 36 -6.41 7.93 -4.07
N LEU A 37 -5.67 7.64 -2.99
CA LEU A 37 -6.01 6.58 -2.05
C LEU A 37 -7.37 6.87 -1.38
N ALA A 38 -7.57 8.11 -0.91
CA ALA A 38 -8.84 8.53 -0.31
C ALA A 38 -10.00 8.42 -1.32
N ALA A 39 -9.81 8.86 -2.56
CA ALA A 39 -10.83 8.76 -3.61
C ALA A 39 -11.20 7.31 -3.92
N LEU A 40 -10.23 6.40 -4.03
CA LEU A 40 -10.49 4.97 -4.26
C LEU A 40 -11.18 4.30 -3.07
N SER A 41 -10.83 4.70 -1.85
CA SER A 41 -11.50 4.22 -0.64
C SER A 41 -12.98 4.61 -0.64
N ALA A 42 -13.27 5.88 -0.93
CA ALA A 42 -14.64 6.41 -1.03
C ALA A 42 -15.43 5.72 -2.16
N ALA A 43 -14.86 5.66 -3.36
CA ALA A 43 -15.50 5.01 -4.50
C ALA A 43 -15.81 3.53 -4.23
N ARG A 44 -14.91 2.80 -3.57
CA ARG A 44 -15.16 1.42 -3.16
C ARG A 44 -16.34 1.30 -2.20
N ALA A 45 -16.49 2.23 -1.25
CA ALA A 45 -17.56 2.19 -0.27
C ALA A 45 -18.96 2.39 -0.88
N GLU A 46 -19.05 3.00 -2.07
CA GLU A 46 -20.29 3.24 -2.80
C GLU A 46 -20.68 2.12 -3.76
N MET A 47 -19.84 1.11 -3.97
CA MET A 47 -20.13 0.00 -4.88
C MET A 47 -21.07 -1.02 -4.22
N GLU A 48 -22.01 -1.56 -5.01
CA GLU A 48 -22.92 -2.63 -4.55
C GLU A 48 -22.18 -3.95 -4.27
N ALA A 49 -21.18 -4.27 -5.09
CA ALA A 49 -20.34 -5.46 -4.95
C ALA A 49 -18.85 -5.08 -5.11
N PRO A 50 -18.24 -4.44 -4.10
CA PRO A 50 -16.88 -3.96 -4.20
C PRO A 50 -15.87 -5.13 -4.21
N PRO A 51 -14.79 -5.05 -5.02
CA PRO A 51 -13.66 -5.96 -4.85
C PRO A 51 -13.01 -5.74 -3.48
N THR A 52 -12.28 -6.75 -3.00
CA THR A 52 -11.34 -6.52 -1.90
C THR A 52 -10.24 -5.58 -2.39
N LEU A 53 -9.89 -4.57 -1.58
CA LEU A 53 -8.96 -3.51 -1.96
C LEU A 53 -7.92 -3.30 -0.86
N ARG A 54 -6.66 -3.14 -1.27
CA ARG A 54 -5.59 -2.59 -0.44
C ARG A 54 -5.10 -1.31 -1.06
N LEU A 55 -4.95 -0.31 -0.21
CA LEU A 55 -4.42 1.00 -0.55
C LEU A 55 -3.12 1.18 0.22
N ALA A 56 -2.03 1.47 -0.47
CA ALA A 56 -0.72 1.68 0.14
C ALA A 56 -0.15 3.01 -0.33
N ASN A 57 0.35 3.82 0.61
CA ASN A 57 1.15 4.97 0.27
C ASN A 57 2.56 4.52 -0.13
N LEU A 58 3.04 4.99 -1.27
CA LEU A 58 4.36 4.66 -1.80
C LEU A 58 5.50 5.06 -0.85
N THR A 59 5.32 6.09 -0.02
CA THR A 59 6.34 6.52 0.95
C THR A 59 6.67 5.43 1.99
N HIS A 60 5.70 4.61 2.39
CA HIS A 60 5.93 3.46 3.28
C HIS A 60 6.67 2.30 2.60
N LEU A 61 6.78 2.33 1.27
CA LEU A 61 7.49 1.36 0.44
C LEU A 61 8.82 1.93 -0.08
N ALA A 62 9.33 3.02 0.50
CA ALA A 62 10.58 3.64 0.09
C ALA A 62 11.81 2.77 0.34
N HIS A 63 11.82 2.01 1.44
CA HIS A 63 12.90 1.09 1.77
C HIS A 63 12.72 -0.25 1.03
N PRO A 64 13.76 -0.81 0.37
CA PRO A 64 13.64 -2.07 -0.38
C PRO A 64 13.07 -3.24 0.42
N MET A 65 13.46 -3.36 1.71
CA MET A 65 12.89 -4.40 2.57
C MET A 65 11.38 -4.25 2.81
N SER A 66 10.83 -3.03 2.86
CA SER A 66 9.37 -2.82 2.95
C SER A 66 8.67 -3.36 1.68
N VAL A 67 9.30 -3.15 0.52
CA VAL A 67 8.83 -3.67 -0.76
C VAL A 67 8.84 -5.20 -0.76
N ASP A 68 9.95 -5.82 -0.34
CA ASP A 68 10.09 -7.27 -0.28
C ASP A 68 9.03 -7.90 0.63
N LEU A 69 8.85 -7.35 1.84
CA LEU A 69 7.84 -7.80 2.80
C LEU A 69 6.42 -7.70 2.22
N HIS A 70 6.09 -6.58 1.56
CA HIS A 70 4.78 -6.37 0.95
C HIS A 70 4.54 -7.30 -0.25
N ILE A 71 5.55 -7.53 -1.08
CA ILE A 71 5.47 -8.47 -2.20
C ILE A 71 5.26 -9.89 -1.67
N GLU A 72 6.01 -10.30 -0.66
CA GLU A 72 5.96 -11.65 -0.11
C GLU A 72 4.60 -12.00 0.50
N SER A 73 4.04 -11.05 1.25
CA SER A 73 2.82 -11.24 2.04
C SER A 73 1.52 -10.88 1.29
N CYS A 74 1.57 -9.92 0.37
CA CYS A 74 0.37 -9.30 -0.21
C CYS A 74 0.38 -9.29 -1.75
N ALA A 75 1.33 -8.58 -2.37
CA ALA A 75 1.20 -8.21 -3.78
C ALA A 75 1.26 -9.42 -4.73
N ARG A 76 2.18 -10.38 -4.49
CA ARG A 76 2.33 -11.56 -5.37
C ARG A 76 1.13 -12.51 -5.36
N HIS A 77 0.28 -12.42 -4.34
CA HIS A 77 -0.91 -13.25 -4.14
C HIS A 77 -2.20 -12.52 -4.50
N SER A 78 -2.10 -11.25 -4.93
CA SER A 78 -3.24 -10.43 -5.32
C SER A 78 -3.52 -10.56 -6.82
N ARG A 79 -4.75 -10.29 -7.25
CA ARG A 79 -5.15 -10.53 -8.65
C ARG A 79 -4.69 -9.41 -9.60
N LEU A 80 -4.66 -8.18 -9.11
CA LEU A 80 -4.20 -7.01 -9.83
C LEU A 80 -3.42 -6.09 -8.89
N VAL A 81 -2.24 -5.64 -9.34
CA VAL A 81 -1.44 -4.62 -8.66
C VAL A 81 -1.30 -3.43 -9.58
N VAL A 82 -1.70 -2.26 -9.10
CA VAL A 82 -1.54 -0.98 -9.81
C VAL A 82 -0.61 -0.10 -8.98
N ALA A 83 0.53 0.26 -9.57
CA ALA A 83 1.48 1.18 -8.95
C ALA A 83 1.56 2.47 -9.76
N ARG A 84 1.18 3.58 -9.14
CA ARG A 84 1.38 4.92 -9.69
C ARG A 84 2.61 5.54 -9.05
N VAL A 85 3.69 5.61 -9.83
CA VAL A 85 4.99 6.15 -9.41
C VAL A 85 5.23 7.55 -9.99
N LEU A 86 5.99 8.38 -9.27
CA LEU A 86 6.40 9.72 -9.73
C LEU A 86 7.83 9.65 -10.27
N GLY A 87 8.06 10.22 -11.46
CA GLY A 87 9.41 10.47 -12.01
C GLY A 87 10.25 9.21 -12.24
N GLY A 88 9.79 8.35 -13.16
CA GLY A 88 10.36 7.02 -13.47
C GLY A 88 11.87 6.94 -13.60
#